data_AF-A0A964HAF3-F1
#
_entry.id   AF-A0A964HAF3-F1
#
_cell.length_a   1.000
_cell.length_b   1.000
_cell.length_c   1.000
_cell.angle_alpha   90.00
_cell.angle_beta   90.00
_cell.angle_gamma   90.00
#
_symmetry.space_group_name_H-M   'P 1'
#
loop_
_entity.id
_entity.type
_entity.pdbx_description
1 polymer ?
#
loop_
_entity_poly.entity_id
_entity_poly.type
_entity_poly.pdbx_seq_one_letter_code
_entity_poly.pdbx_strand_id
1 'polypeptide(L)'
;MRFPVGWPALRRANDAGGNSDRSDLPAARNGTGGRFVGRGIPLPAPGSRQHERRTPMVRTVKVPPQFQPVFEEAERNVGAFFDTMERDPSRGVINIGGERYILMRGESIFRTLRNKMVVEFGREVAASFLYDLAKTVGRGDSQRFAEKLGLQDPLRRLAAGPVHFSHTGWAFVDILPQSNPVPGDGYLLVYDHPNTFESATYLQDKKRSDDPVCLFSAGYSAGWCSFSFGLELDAREVSCIACGDPQCRFVMAPPQRLQAQVDRFRTRA
;
A
#
# COMPACT_ATOMS: atom_id res chain seq x y z
N MET A 1 30.46 25.60 -7.02
CA MET A 1 30.99 24.34 -6.49
C MET A 1 30.62 23.22 -7.45
N ARG A 2 31.61 22.57 -8.07
CA ARG A 2 31.42 21.43 -8.99
C ARG A 2 31.41 20.14 -8.17
N PHE A 3 30.39 19.30 -8.36
CA PHE A 3 30.38 17.95 -7.81
C PHE A 3 31.42 17.08 -8.53
N PRO A 4 32.23 16.27 -7.82
CA PRO A 4 33.15 15.35 -8.47
C PRO A 4 32.37 14.13 -8.97
N VAL A 5 32.54 13.87 -10.26
CA VAL A 5 32.10 12.69 -11.00
C VAL A 5 33.00 11.51 -10.61
N GLY A 6 32.45 10.35 -10.27
CA GLY A 6 33.28 9.15 -10.06
C GLY A 6 32.56 7.98 -9.41
N TRP A 7 31.77 7.23 -10.17
CA TRP A 7 31.44 5.84 -9.85
C TRP A 7 32.42 4.92 -10.59
N PRO A 8 33.14 4.01 -9.92
CA PRO A 8 34.02 3.07 -10.59
C PRO A 8 33.22 2.04 -11.38
N ALA A 9 33.55 1.87 -12.66
CA ALA A 9 32.95 0.89 -13.56
C ALA A 9 33.18 -0.54 -13.07
N LEU A 10 32.10 -1.30 -12.89
CA LEU A 10 32.12 -2.76 -12.74
C LEU A 10 32.67 -3.39 -14.01
N ARG A 11 33.86 -4.00 -13.91
CA ARG A 11 34.47 -4.80 -14.99
C ARG A 11 33.64 -6.06 -15.21
N ARG A 12 33.23 -6.30 -16.45
CA ARG A 12 32.67 -7.58 -16.91
C ARG A 12 33.79 -8.61 -16.95
N ALA A 13 33.59 -9.74 -16.26
CA ALA A 13 34.32 -10.97 -16.55
C ALA A 13 33.45 -11.77 -17.53
N ASN A 14 34.00 -12.02 -18.71
CA ASN A 14 33.49 -13.01 -19.64
C ASN A 14 34.61 -14.03 -19.89
N ASP A 15 34.18 -15.24 -20.23
CA ASP A 15 34.94 -16.36 -20.79
C ASP A 15 35.45 -17.42 -19.80
N ALA A 16 34.68 -18.50 -19.70
CA ALA A 16 35.21 -19.86 -19.81
C ALA A 16 34.12 -20.77 -20.39
N GLY A 17 34.41 -21.36 -21.54
CA GLY A 17 33.52 -22.24 -22.28
C GLY A 17 33.36 -23.64 -21.68
N GLY A 18 32.35 -24.34 -22.16
CA GLY A 18 32.11 -25.75 -21.87
C GLY A 18 30.98 -26.28 -22.75
N ASN A 19 31.35 -26.93 -23.85
CA ASN A 19 30.46 -27.75 -24.67
C ASN A 19 30.52 -29.19 -24.14
N SER A 20 29.40 -29.75 -23.69
CA SER A 20 29.18 -31.21 -23.78
C SER A 20 27.71 -31.58 -23.55
N ASP A 21 27.22 -32.30 -24.56
CA ASP A 21 26.29 -33.42 -24.53
C ASP A 21 24.78 -33.25 -24.28
N ARG A 22 24.07 -33.63 -25.35
CA ARG A 22 22.72 -34.19 -25.37
C ARG A 22 22.76 -35.60 -24.81
N SER A 23 21.93 -35.91 -23.83
CA SER A 23 21.13 -37.16 -23.75
C SER A 23 20.43 -37.26 -22.39
N ASP A 24 19.27 -37.92 -22.40
CA ASP A 24 18.57 -38.52 -21.25
C ASP A 24 17.58 -37.67 -20.45
N LEU A 25 16.39 -37.51 -21.05
CA LEU A 25 15.11 -37.44 -20.33
C LEU A 25 14.54 -38.86 -20.15
N PRO A 26 14.23 -39.32 -18.93
CA PRO A 26 13.33 -40.45 -18.75
C PRO A 26 11.87 -40.00 -18.64
N ALA A 27 11.05 -40.72 -19.42
CA ALA A 27 9.62 -40.54 -19.61
C ALA A 27 8.77 -40.72 -18.35
N ALA A 28 7.63 -40.02 -18.36
CA ALA A 28 6.52 -40.18 -17.45
C ALA A 28 6.00 -41.63 -17.43
N ARG A 29 5.90 -42.21 -16.23
CA ARG A 29 5.20 -43.49 -16.00
C ARG A 29 3.77 -43.22 -15.53
N ASN A 30 2.81 -43.63 -16.36
CA ASN A 30 1.42 -43.82 -15.99
C ASN A 30 1.30 -44.94 -14.94
N GLY A 31 0.80 -44.61 -13.75
CA GLY A 31 0.46 -45.54 -12.69
C GLY A 31 -1.05 -45.67 -12.52
N THR A 32 -1.55 -46.88 -12.75
CA THR A 32 -2.94 -47.30 -12.66
C THR A 32 -3.43 -47.52 -11.22
N GLY A 33 -4.69 -47.16 -10.98
CA GLY A 33 -5.64 -47.97 -10.19
C GLY A 33 -5.44 -48.08 -8.67
N GLY A 34 -6.20 -47.29 -7.91
CA GLY A 34 -6.46 -47.53 -6.49
C GLY A 34 -7.84 -47.00 -6.10
N ARG A 35 -8.86 -47.87 -6.09
CA ARG A 35 -10.21 -47.57 -5.57
C ARG A 35 -10.14 -47.42 -4.04
N PHE A 36 -10.36 -46.20 -3.53
CA PHE A 36 -10.67 -45.97 -2.12
C PHE A 36 -12.18 -45.82 -1.94
N VAL A 37 -12.81 -46.81 -1.31
CA VAL A 37 -14.22 -46.75 -0.88
C VAL A 37 -14.24 -46.17 0.53
N GLY A 38 -14.37 -44.85 0.64
CA GLY A 38 -14.57 -44.13 1.89
C GLY A 38 -16.06 -43.98 2.21
N ARG A 39 -16.48 -44.40 3.40
CA ARG A 39 -17.85 -44.33 3.92
C ARG A 39 -18.39 -42.89 3.87
N GLY A 40 -19.57 -42.71 3.28
CA GLY A 40 -20.23 -41.42 3.13
C GLY A 40 -20.68 -40.82 4.47
N ILE A 41 -20.35 -39.55 4.68
CA ILE A 41 -20.92 -38.69 5.72
C ILE A 41 -22.26 -38.15 5.19
N PRO A 42 -23.38 -38.18 5.93
CA PRO A 42 -24.65 -37.66 5.42
C PRO A 42 -24.57 -36.14 5.30
N LEU A 43 -24.89 -35.60 4.13
CA LEU A 43 -25.07 -34.17 3.92
C LEU A 43 -26.39 -33.71 4.57
N PRO A 44 -26.43 -32.58 5.30
CA PRO A 44 -27.67 -32.07 5.86
C PRO A 44 -28.60 -31.57 4.75
N ALA A 45 -29.90 -31.81 4.93
CA ALA A 45 -30.96 -31.39 4.00
C ALA A 45 -30.95 -29.88 3.76
N PRO A 46 -31.36 -29.41 2.56
CA PRO A 46 -31.31 -27.99 2.23
C PRO A 46 -32.40 -27.23 3.00
N GLY A 47 -32.01 -26.63 4.13
CA GLY A 47 -32.80 -25.61 4.80
C GLY A 47 -32.87 -24.36 3.93
N SER A 48 -34.08 -23.83 3.75
CA SER A 48 -34.38 -22.58 3.04
C SER A 48 -33.60 -21.42 3.65
N ARG A 49 -32.43 -21.10 3.08
CA ARG A 49 -31.72 -19.85 3.38
C ARG A 49 -32.50 -18.72 2.74
N GLN A 50 -33.30 -18.04 3.55
CA GLN A 50 -33.73 -16.69 3.24
C GLN A 50 -32.46 -15.90 2.89
N HIS A 51 -32.38 -15.42 1.64
CA HIS A 51 -31.34 -14.49 1.23
C HIS A 51 -31.56 -13.18 2.00
N GLU A 52 -31.00 -13.09 3.20
CA GLU A 52 -30.62 -11.79 3.75
C GLU A 52 -29.74 -11.14 2.69
N ARG A 53 -30.27 -10.10 2.05
CA ARG A 53 -29.50 -9.25 1.15
C ARG A 53 -28.40 -8.63 2.00
N ARG A 54 -27.22 -9.27 2.04
CA ARG A 54 -26.01 -8.64 2.56
C ARG A 54 -25.80 -7.39 1.73
N THR A 55 -25.97 -6.23 2.34
CA THR A 55 -25.50 -4.97 1.76
C THR A 55 -24.06 -5.20 1.34
N PRO A 56 -23.67 -4.94 0.08
CA PRO A 56 -22.29 -5.09 -0.33
C PRO A 56 -21.43 -4.26 0.62
N MET A 57 -20.52 -4.90 1.34
CA MET A 57 -19.56 -4.18 2.17
C MET A 57 -18.24 -4.17 1.43
N VAL A 58 -17.63 -2.99 1.31
CA VAL A 58 -16.28 -2.82 0.80
C VAL A 58 -15.32 -3.62 1.70
N ARG A 59 -14.47 -4.46 1.09
CA ARG A 59 -13.58 -5.40 1.78
C ARG A 59 -12.16 -4.87 1.91
N THR A 60 -11.77 -3.97 1.02
CA THR A 60 -10.42 -3.41 0.91
C THR A 60 -10.19 -2.19 1.79
N VAL A 61 -11.26 -1.56 2.29
CA VAL A 61 -11.23 -0.35 3.12
C VAL A 61 -12.53 -0.25 3.90
N LYS A 62 -12.45 0.28 5.13
CA LYS A 62 -13.63 0.64 5.92
C LYS A 62 -13.90 2.14 5.75
N VAL A 63 -15.15 2.48 5.47
CA VAL A 63 -15.57 3.87 5.27
C VAL A 63 -16.92 4.14 5.94
N PRO A 64 -17.21 5.41 6.30
CA PRO A 64 -18.53 5.83 6.74
C PRO A 64 -19.60 5.55 5.66
N PRO A 65 -20.87 5.31 6.04
CA PRO A 65 -21.93 4.91 5.12
C PRO A 65 -22.09 5.81 3.90
N GLN A 66 -21.91 7.13 4.06
CA GLN A 66 -22.04 8.10 2.98
C GLN A 66 -21.01 7.94 1.85
N PHE A 67 -19.87 7.30 2.12
CA PHE A 67 -18.84 7.07 1.09
C PHE A 67 -18.90 5.67 0.47
N GLN A 68 -19.68 4.73 1.05
CA GLN A 68 -19.73 3.34 0.59
C GLN A 68 -19.95 3.19 -0.92
N PRO A 69 -20.93 3.86 -1.57
CA PRO A 69 -21.20 3.65 -2.99
C PRO A 69 -19.99 3.96 -3.90
N VAL A 70 -19.24 5.02 -3.57
CA VAL A 70 -18.05 5.43 -4.33
C VAL A 70 -16.90 4.44 -4.13
N PHE A 71 -16.74 3.93 -2.91
CA PHE A 71 -15.68 2.96 -2.59
C PHE A 71 -15.99 1.55 -3.11
N GLU A 72 -17.25 1.15 -3.24
CA GLU A 72 -17.63 -0.08 -3.94
C GLU A 72 -17.28 -0.03 -5.43
N GLU A 73 -17.50 1.13 -6.07
CA GLU A 73 -17.07 1.35 -7.45
C GLU A 73 -15.54 1.29 -7.58
N ALA A 74 -14.83 1.93 -6.65
CA ALA A 74 -13.37 1.87 -6.59
C ALA A 74 -12.86 0.44 -6.39
N GLU A 75 -13.44 -0.35 -5.48
CA GLU A 75 -13.05 -1.76 -5.26
C GLU A 75 -13.18 -2.59 -6.53
N ARG A 76 -14.25 -2.41 -7.31
CA ARG A 76 -14.41 -3.12 -8.59
C ARG A 76 -13.36 -2.70 -9.61
N ASN A 77 -13.18 -1.39 -9.82
CA ASN A 77 -12.32 -0.87 -10.88
C ASN A 77 -10.83 -1.09 -10.58
N VAL A 78 -10.41 -0.83 -9.34
CA VAL A 78 -9.03 -1.06 -8.88
C VAL A 78 -8.75 -2.55 -8.81
N GLY A 79 -9.70 -3.37 -8.33
CA GLY A 79 -9.56 -4.83 -8.34
C GLY A 79 -9.33 -5.38 -9.74
N ALA A 80 -10.15 -4.97 -10.71
CA ALA A 80 -9.99 -5.35 -12.11
C ALA A 80 -8.63 -4.91 -12.68
N PHE A 81 -8.10 -3.76 -12.28
CA PHE A 81 -6.74 -3.34 -12.64
C PHE A 81 -5.69 -4.33 -12.10
N PHE A 82 -5.75 -4.70 -10.82
CA PHE A 82 -4.79 -5.62 -10.22
C PHE A 82 -4.93 -7.07 -10.70
N ASP A 83 -6.12 -7.48 -11.15
CA ASP A 83 -6.36 -8.79 -11.77
C ASP A 83 -5.60 -8.97 -13.10
N THR A 84 -5.14 -7.89 -13.72
CA THR A 84 -4.28 -7.93 -14.92
C THR A 84 -2.80 -8.22 -14.62
N MET A 85 -2.47 -8.64 -13.40
CA MET A 85 -1.08 -8.94 -13.02
C MET A 85 -0.52 -10.10 -13.85
N GLU A 86 0.51 -9.79 -14.63
CA GLU A 86 1.30 -10.76 -15.39
C GLU A 86 2.71 -10.85 -14.80
N ARG A 87 3.21 -12.08 -14.65
CA ARG A 87 4.57 -12.34 -14.14
C ARG A 87 5.32 -13.16 -15.18
N ASP A 88 6.43 -12.61 -15.66
CA ASP A 88 7.37 -13.31 -16.53
C ASP A 88 8.75 -13.39 -15.86
N PRO A 89 9.02 -14.49 -15.11
CA PRO A 89 10.31 -14.69 -14.46
C PRO A 89 11.48 -14.83 -15.45
N SER A 90 11.24 -15.33 -16.67
CA SER A 90 12.29 -15.51 -17.68
C SER A 90 12.84 -14.17 -18.19
N ARG A 91 12.01 -13.12 -18.13
CA ARG A 91 12.38 -11.74 -18.50
C ARG A 91 12.58 -10.82 -17.29
N GLY A 92 12.29 -11.30 -16.08
CA GLY A 92 12.37 -10.51 -14.84
C GLY A 92 11.38 -9.34 -14.81
N VAL A 93 10.15 -9.56 -15.27
CA VAL A 93 9.12 -8.52 -15.38
C VAL A 93 7.85 -8.92 -14.62
N ILE A 94 7.28 -7.97 -13.91
CA ILE A 94 5.91 -8.01 -13.41
C ILE A 94 5.21 -6.81 -14.01
N ASN A 95 4.08 -7.04 -14.68
CA ASN A 95 3.25 -5.99 -15.24
C ASN A 95 1.87 -6.01 -14.59
N ILE A 96 1.30 -4.84 -14.33
CA ILE A 96 -0.09 -4.68 -13.87
C ILE A 96 -0.67 -3.49 -14.62
N GLY A 97 -1.77 -3.72 -15.34
CA GLY A 97 -2.42 -2.73 -16.18
C GLY A 97 -1.48 -2.10 -17.20
N GLY A 98 -0.51 -2.86 -17.70
CA GLY A 98 0.51 -2.40 -18.65
C GLY A 98 1.63 -1.54 -18.05
N GLU A 99 1.74 -1.43 -16.72
CA GLU A 99 2.86 -0.76 -16.05
C GLU A 99 3.79 -1.79 -15.40
N ARG A 100 5.07 -1.48 -15.35
CA ARG A 100 6.08 -2.32 -14.70
C ARG A 100 6.03 -2.14 -13.19
N TYR A 101 5.87 -3.24 -12.47
CA TYR A 101 5.95 -3.30 -11.02
C TYR A 101 7.19 -4.08 -10.56
N ILE A 102 7.63 -3.78 -9.35
CA ILE A 102 8.63 -4.57 -8.63
C ILE A 102 8.01 -5.09 -7.33
N LEU A 103 8.29 -6.34 -6.99
CA LEU A 103 8.00 -6.87 -5.67
C LEU A 103 9.22 -6.70 -4.80
N MET A 104 9.04 -6.03 -3.67
CA MET A 104 10.08 -5.78 -2.70
C MET A 104 9.50 -5.95 -1.31
N ARG A 105 10.23 -6.65 -0.44
CA ARG A 105 9.80 -6.85 0.94
C ARG A 105 9.75 -5.48 1.64
N GLY A 106 8.55 -5.05 2.07
CA GLY A 106 8.33 -3.72 2.64
C GLY A 106 9.26 -3.40 3.82
N GLU A 107 9.47 -4.39 4.70
CA GLU A 107 10.41 -4.29 5.83
C GLU A 107 11.85 -4.01 5.38
N SER A 108 12.29 -4.63 4.28
CA SER A 108 13.67 -4.47 3.78
C SER A 108 13.90 -3.03 3.31
N ILE A 109 13.00 -2.48 2.51
CA ILE A 109 13.23 -1.14 1.95
C ILE A 109 13.13 -0.07 3.03
N PHE A 110 12.05 -0.07 3.81
CA PHE A 110 11.81 1.02 4.74
C PHE A 110 12.85 1.05 5.85
N ARG A 111 13.10 -0.09 6.50
CA ARG A 111 14.05 -0.17 7.62
C ARG A 111 15.47 0.15 7.16
N THR A 112 15.91 -0.43 6.04
CA THR A 112 17.28 -0.24 5.56
C THR A 112 17.50 1.21 5.10
N LEU A 113 16.57 1.76 4.32
CA LEU A 113 16.68 3.12 3.82
C LEU A 113 16.61 4.12 4.98
N ARG A 114 15.59 4.01 5.83
CA ARG A 114 15.42 4.87 7.00
C ARG A 114 16.63 4.85 7.90
N ASN A 115 17.10 3.67 8.30
CA ASN A 115 18.21 3.57 9.24
C ASN A 115 19.51 4.13 8.65
N LYS A 116 19.80 3.85 7.38
CA LYS A 116 20.96 4.45 6.71
C LYS A 116 20.84 5.97 6.68
N MET A 117 19.69 6.52 6.30
CA MET A 117 19.53 7.98 6.27
C MET A 117 19.63 8.61 7.66
N VAL A 118 19.09 7.98 8.70
CA VAL A 118 19.20 8.48 10.07
C VAL A 118 20.67 8.50 10.53
N VAL A 119 21.46 7.48 10.17
CA VAL A 119 22.88 7.41 10.52
C VAL A 119 23.69 8.49 9.78
N GLU A 120 23.44 8.69 8.49
CA GLU A 120 24.25 9.59 7.66
C GLU A 120 23.82 11.06 7.76
N PHE A 121 22.52 11.33 7.94
CA PHE A 121 21.93 12.68 7.83
C PHE A 121 21.16 13.13 9.08
N GLY A 122 21.01 12.26 10.08
CA GLY A 122 20.22 12.55 11.28
C GLY A 122 18.72 12.32 11.08
N ARG A 123 17.98 12.29 12.20
CA ARG A 123 16.56 11.92 12.24
C ARG A 123 15.65 12.87 11.46
N GLU A 124 15.85 14.17 11.64
CA GLU A 124 14.97 15.20 11.04
C GLU A 124 15.07 15.21 9.51
N VAL A 125 16.28 15.23 8.97
CA VAL A 125 16.52 15.21 7.52
C VAL A 125 16.00 13.91 6.91
N ALA A 126 16.28 12.77 7.55
CA ALA A 126 15.77 11.48 7.10
C ALA A 126 14.23 11.46 7.08
N ALA A 127 13.59 12.03 8.10
CA ALA A 127 12.14 12.07 8.20
C ALA A 127 11.51 12.95 7.13
N SER A 128 12.02 14.16 6.92
CA SER A 128 11.55 15.04 5.84
C SER A 128 11.72 14.38 4.48
N PHE A 129 12.90 13.82 4.20
CA PHE A 129 13.16 13.17 2.92
C PHE A 129 12.21 12.00 2.63
N LEU A 130 11.98 11.11 3.61
CA LEU A 130 11.06 9.98 3.43
C LEU A 130 9.63 10.46 3.14
N TYR A 131 9.18 11.47 3.89
CA TYR A 131 7.85 12.04 3.70
C TYR A 131 7.71 12.69 2.32
N ASP A 132 8.67 13.55 1.92
CA ASP A 132 8.64 14.29 0.65
C ASP A 132 8.77 13.35 -0.56
N LEU A 133 9.64 12.33 -0.46
CA LEU A 133 9.74 11.27 -1.45
C LEU A 133 8.39 10.55 -1.61
N ALA A 134 7.79 10.11 -0.50
CA ALA A 134 6.52 9.41 -0.53
C ALA A 134 5.40 10.29 -1.10
N LYS A 135 5.33 11.56 -0.71
CA LYS A 135 4.38 12.55 -1.22
C LYS A 135 4.51 12.74 -2.73
N THR A 136 5.73 12.80 -3.23
CA THR A 136 6.00 12.92 -4.67
C THR A 136 5.53 11.66 -5.41
N VAL A 137 5.88 10.48 -4.92
CA VAL A 137 5.47 9.20 -5.52
C VAL A 137 3.94 9.05 -5.50
N GLY A 138 3.30 9.28 -4.36
CA GLY A 138 1.84 9.16 -4.22
C GLY A 138 1.06 10.12 -5.11
N ARG A 139 1.58 11.33 -5.35
CA ARG A 139 1.00 12.27 -6.30
C ARG A 139 1.08 11.75 -7.74
N GLY A 140 2.25 11.24 -8.14
CA GLY A 140 2.46 10.66 -9.48
C GLY A 140 1.63 9.41 -9.73
N ASP A 141 1.57 8.51 -8.75
CA ASP A 141 0.76 7.30 -8.84
C ASP A 141 -0.73 7.63 -8.93
N SER A 142 -1.22 8.56 -8.09
CA SER A 142 -2.62 9.01 -8.15
C SER A 142 -2.98 9.59 -9.52
N GLN A 143 -2.09 10.40 -10.09
CA GLN A 143 -2.27 10.93 -11.44
C GLN A 143 -2.38 9.82 -12.47
N ARG A 144 -1.39 8.90 -12.48
CA ARG A 144 -1.35 7.81 -13.45
C ARG A 144 -2.57 6.90 -13.34
N PHE A 145 -3.01 6.62 -12.12
CA PHE A 145 -4.15 5.78 -11.84
C PHE A 145 -5.46 6.45 -12.29
N ALA A 146 -5.61 7.74 -12.01
CA ALA A 146 -6.76 8.52 -12.45
C ALA A 146 -6.85 8.57 -13.98
N GLU A 147 -5.73 8.74 -14.69
CA GLU A 147 -5.68 8.71 -16.15
C GLU A 147 -6.10 7.35 -16.71
N LYS A 148 -5.55 6.24 -16.19
CA LYS A 148 -5.85 4.89 -16.67
C LYS A 148 -7.30 4.48 -16.43
N LEU A 149 -7.86 4.85 -15.28
CA LEU A 149 -9.23 4.51 -14.92
C LEU A 149 -10.25 5.57 -15.35
N GLY A 150 -9.82 6.64 -16.03
CA GLY A 150 -10.69 7.73 -16.48
C GLY A 150 -11.37 8.47 -15.33
N LEU A 151 -10.74 8.56 -14.15
CA LEU A 151 -11.32 9.18 -12.96
C LEU A 151 -11.21 10.70 -13.01
N GLN A 152 -12.35 11.38 -13.05
CA GLN A 152 -12.41 12.85 -13.05
C GLN A 152 -12.84 13.43 -11.70
N ASP A 153 -13.81 12.78 -11.04
CA ASP A 153 -14.33 13.23 -9.75
C ASP A 153 -13.28 13.09 -8.62
N PRO A 154 -13.05 14.13 -7.81
CA PRO A 154 -12.08 14.10 -6.71
C PRO A 154 -12.30 12.98 -5.70
N LEU A 155 -13.57 12.69 -5.35
CA LEU A 155 -13.89 11.66 -4.36
C LEU A 155 -13.64 10.25 -4.93
N ARG A 156 -13.91 10.03 -6.22
CA ARG A 156 -13.55 8.79 -6.92
C ARG A 156 -12.03 8.59 -7.00
N ARG A 157 -11.27 9.66 -7.24
CA ARG A 157 -9.79 9.61 -7.21
C ARG A 157 -9.27 9.28 -5.81
N LEU A 158 -9.84 9.89 -4.77
CA LEU A 158 -9.56 9.52 -3.37
C LEU A 158 -9.83 8.04 -3.14
N ALA A 159 -11.01 7.56 -3.52
CA ALA A 159 -11.45 6.20 -3.22
C ALA A 159 -10.53 5.12 -3.80
N ALA A 160 -9.91 5.37 -4.96
CA ALA A 160 -8.92 4.48 -5.54
C ALA A 160 -7.67 4.28 -4.67
N GLY A 161 -7.30 5.26 -3.83
CA GLY A 161 -6.07 5.23 -3.02
C GLY A 161 -6.09 4.16 -1.92
N PRO A 162 -7.05 4.18 -0.97
CA PRO A 162 -7.16 3.15 0.06
C PRO A 162 -7.34 1.74 -0.49
N VAL A 163 -8.10 1.60 -1.58
CA VAL A 163 -8.26 0.31 -2.27
C VAL A 163 -6.93 -0.14 -2.87
N HIS A 164 -6.19 0.76 -3.52
CA HIS A 164 -4.84 0.50 -4.01
C HIS A 164 -3.90 0.05 -2.88
N PHE A 165 -3.92 0.72 -1.72
CA PHE A 165 -3.12 0.34 -0.54
C PHE A 165 -3.35 -1.11 -0.12
N SER A 166 -4.62 -1.54 -0.13
CA SER A 166 -4.97 -2.92 0.19
C SER A 166 -4.42 -3.91 -0.83
N HIS A 167 -4.44 -3.58 -2.12
CA HIS A 167 -3.92 -4.45 -3.17
C HIS A 167 -2.39 -4.50 -3.21
N THR A 168 -1.70 -3.40 -2.88
CA THR A 168 -0.23 -3.34 -2.85
C THR A 168 0.37 -3.78 -1.52
N GLY A 169 -0.46 -4.04 -0.50
CA GLY A 169 -0.04 -4.57 0.79
C GLY A 169 0.61 -3.54 1.71
N TRP A 170 0.27 -2.26 1.56
CA TRP A 170 0.85 -1.19 2.38
C TRP A 170 0.17 -1.07 3.74
N ALA A 171 -1.17 -1.04 3.72
CA ALA A 171 -2.03 -1.01 4.90
C ALA A 171 -3.47 -1.32 4.51
N PHE A 172 -4.27 -1.72 5.49
CA PHE A 172 -5.72 -1.53 5.47
C PHE A 172 -6.04 -0.12 5.95
N VAL A 173 -7.10 0.50 5.43
CA VAL A 173 -7.49 1.86 5.79
C VAL A 173 -8.90 1.87 6.38
N ASP A 174 -9.07 2.58 7.49
CA ASP A 174 -10.37 2.87 8.10
C ASP A 174 -10.58 4.40 8.13
N ILE A 175 -11.39 4.91 7.20
CA ILE A 175 -11.73 6.34 7.14
C ILE A 175 -12.77 6.62 8.22
N LEU A 176 -12.50 7.60 9.07
CA LEU A 176 -13.36 7.91 10.22
C LEU A 176 -14.50 8.87 9.85
N PRO A 177 -15.64 8.81 10.56
CA PRO A 177 -16.81 9.69 10.31
C PRO A 177 -16.53 11.18 10.42
N GLN A 178 -15.47 11.59 11.12
CA GLN A 178 -15.04 12.99 11.25
C GLN A 178 -14.43 13.55 9.97
N SER A 179 -14.18 12.70 8.96
CA SER A 179 -13.63 13.11 7.68
C SER A 179 -14.63 13.94 6.86
N ASN A 180 -14.12 14.98 6.22
CA ASN A 180 -14.81 15.87 5.29
C ASN A 180 -13.91 16.11 4.06
N PRO A 181 -13.76 15.12 3.16
CA PRO A 181 -12.87 15.20 2.00
C PRO A 181 -13.56 16.01 0.88
N VAL A 182 -13.65 17.32 1.07
CA VAL A 182 -14.23 18.26 0.11
C VAL A 182 -13.16 19.24 -0.37
N PRO A 183 -13.21 19.73 -1.63
CA PRO A 183 -12.28 20.75 -2.09
C PRO A 183 -12.31 22.03 -1.22
N GLY A 184 -11.14 22.63 -1.00
CA GLY A 184 -10.96 23.89 -0.26
C GLY A 184 -10.44 23.74 1.17
N ASP A 185 -10.44 24.85 1.91
CA ASP A 185 -9.87 24.95 3.27
C ASP A 185 -10.53 24.03 4.31
N GLY A 186 -11.75 23.59 4.04
CA GLY A 186 -12.52 22.68 4.89
C GLY A 186 -12.14 21.20 4.73
N TYR A 187 -11.17 20.88 3.87
CA TYR A 187 -10.70 19.52 3.68
C TYR A 187 -10.15 18.95 4.99
N LEU A 188 -10.69 17.81 5.39
CA LEU A 188 -10.19 17.01 6.50
C LEU A 188 -10.33 15.54 6.15
N LEU A 189 -9.26 14.78 6.30
CA LEU A 189 -9.33 13.32 6.27
C LEU A 189 -8.69 12.78 7.55
N VAL A 190 -9.44 11.97 8.29
CA VAL A 190 -8.97 11.30 9.50
C VAL A 190 -9.14 9.81 9.27
N TYR A 191 -8.05 9.07 9.37
CA TYR A 191 -8.03 7.67 8.99
C TYR A 191 -7.04 6.87 9.83
N ASP A 192 -7.40 5.62 10.08
CA ASP A 192 -6.62 4.67 10.84
C ASP A 192 -6.03 3.59 9.92
N HIS A 193 -4.78 3.23 10.16
CA HIS A 193 -4.14 2.04 9.62
C HIS A 193 -3.85 1.05 10.76
N PRO A 194 -4.53 -0.11 10.83
CA PRO A 194 -4.29 -1.10 11.87
C PRO A 194 -3.04 -1.96 11.62
N ASN A 195 -2.45 -1.90 10.43
CA ASN A 195 -1.41 -2.83 9.99
C ASN A 195 -0.45 -2.22 8.95
N THR A 196 -0.01 -0.98 9.15
CA THR A 196 0.98 -0.36 8.24
C THR A 196 2.26 -1.19 8.20
N PHE A 197 2.82 -1.37 7.01
CA PHE A 197 4.08 -2.08 6.82
C PHE A 197 5.25 -1.44 7.58
N GLU A 198 5.22 -0.12 7.80
CA GLU A 198 6.25 0.62 8.54
C GLU A 198 6.21 0.24 10.03
N SER A 199 5.03 0.31 10.64
CA SER A 199 4.85 -0.03 12.06
C SER A 199 5.06 -1.53 12.35
N ALA A 200 4.71 -2.40 11.40
CA ALA A 200 4.92 -3.84 11.51
C ALA A 200 6.39 -4.22 11.73
N THR A 201 7.34 -3.44 11.18
CA THR A 201 8.77 -3.67 11.40
C THR A 201 9.17 -3.56 12.88
N TYR A 202 8.57 -2.63 13.63
CA TYR A 202 8.85 -2.43 15.04
C TYR A 202 8.27 -3.55 15.91
N LEU A 203 7.06 -4.02 15.57
CA LEU A 203 6.44 -5.14 16.26
C LEU A 203 7.26 -6.43 16.12
N GLN A 204 7.73 -6.74 14.91
CA GLN A 204 8.56 -7.91 14.64
C GLN A 204 9.88 -7.88 15.41
N ASP A 205 10.50 -6.71 15.48
CA ASP A 205 11.74 -6.49 16.22
C ASP A 205 11.55 -6.42 17.74
N LYS A 206 10.30 -6.44 18.24
CA LYS A 206 9.95 -6.16 19.63
C LYS A 206 10.54 -4.84 20.13
N LYS A 207 10.56 -3.83 19.27
CA LYS A 207 11.06 -2.48 19.56
C LYS A 207 9.90 -1.51 19.72
N ARG A 208 10.14 -0.42 20.45
CA ARG A 208 9.27 0.75 20.50
C ARG A 208 9.98 1.97 19.91
N SER A 209 9.17 2.93 19.47
CA SER A 209 9.61 4.26 19.07
C SER A 209 8.99 5.28 20.02
N ASP A 210 9.74 6.33 20.33
CA ASP A 210 9.23 7.46 21.11
C ASP A 210 8.31 8.35 20.26
N ASP A 211 8.54 8.38 18.94
CA ASP A 211 7.79 9.17 17.97
C ASP A 211 7.09 8.28 16.93
N PRO A 212 5.95 8.72 16.37
CA PRO A 212 5.30 8.08 15.23
C PRO A 212 6.27 7.87 14.05
N VAL A 213 6.15 6.73 13.38
CA VAL A 213 7.17 6.27 12.41
C VAL A 213 6.68 6.12 10.98
N CYS A 214 5.36 6.17 10.73
CA CYS A 214 4.76 5.86 9.44
C CYS A 214 4.77 7.07 8.48
N LEU A 215 5.96 7.62 8.27
CA LEU A 215 6.19 8.82 7.47
C LEU A 215 5.89 8.59 5.98
N PHE A 216 6.19 7.39 5.49
CA PHE A 216 5.96 7.03 4.10
C PHE A 216 4.46 6.90 3.82
N SER A 217 3.71 6.25 4.71
CA SER A 217 2.24 6.19 4.64
C SER A 217 1.63 7.59 4.65
N ALA A 218 2.05 8.45 5.58
CA ALA A 218 1.55 9.82 5.68
C ALA A 218 1.84 10.63 4.40
N GLY A 219 3.09 10.61 3.93
CA GLY A 219 3.51 11.34 2.74
C GLY A 219 2.78 10.87 1.49
N TYR A 220 2.76 9.55 1.24
CA TYR A 220 2.10 8.99 0.06
C TYR A 220 0.61 9.33 0.02
N SER A 221 -0.11 9.15 1.13
CA SER A 221 -1.53 9.50 1.22
C SER A 221 -1.76 10.99 0.97
N ALA A 222 -0.90 11.87 1.51
CA ALA A 222 -0.97 13.31 1.27
C ALA A 222 -0.76 13.67 -0.21
N GLY A 223 0.23 13.05 -0.87
CA GLY A 223 0.50 13.21 -2.30
C GLY A 223 -0.69 12.78 -3.17
N TRP A 224 -1.24 11.61 -2.87
CA TRP A 224 -2.38 11.06 -3.58
C TRP A 224 -3.61 11.98 -3.48
N CYS A 225 -3.93 12.42 -2.26
CA CYS A 225 -5.07 13.30 -2.03
C CYS A 225 -4.84 14.69 -2.63
N SER A 226 -3.59 15.19 -2.60
CA SER A 226 -3.25 16.49 -3.18
C SER A 226 -3.59 16.53 -4.68
N PHE A 227 -3.22 15.48 -5.42
CA PHE A 227 -3.65 15.33 -6.82
C PHE A 227 -5.17 15.18 -6.94
N SER A 228 -5.77 14.30 -6.12
CA SER A 228 -7.19 13.96 -6.21
C SER A 228 -8.09 15.19 -6.10
N PHE A 229 -7.79 16.09 -5.17
CA PHE A 229 -8.59 17.30 -4.90
C PHE A 229 -8.06 18.58 -5.55
N GLY A 230 -6.87 18.54 -6.17
CA GLY A 230 -6.23 19.73 -6.71
C GLY A 230 -5.84 20.76 -5.62
N LEU A 231 -5.47 20.27 -4.45
CA LEU A 231 -5.10 21.06 -3.28
C LEU A 231 -3.70 20.68 -2.81
N GLU A 232 -2.98 21.59 -2.18
CA GLU A 232 -1.82 21.20 -1.39
C GLU A 232 -2.30 20.68 -0.04
N LEU A 233 -2.07 19.39 0.21
CA LEU A 233 -2.42 18.71 1.44
C LEU A 233 -1.18 18.11 2.10
N ASP A 234 -1.19 18.09 3.42
CA ASP A 234 -0.19 17.39 4.22
C ASP A 234 -0.87 16.51 5.26
N ALA A 235 -0.17 15.44 5.66
CA ALA A 235 -0.63 14.51 6.66
C ALA A 235 0.37 14.35 7.80
N ARG A 236 -0.15 14.10 9.00
CA ARG A 236 0.63 13.77 10.19
C ARG A 236 0.04 12.54 10.87
N GLU A 237 0.93 11.65 11.29
CA GLU A 237 0.59 10.55 12.19
C GLU A 237 0.50 11.11 13.62
N VAL A 238 -0.63 10.87 14.30
CA VAL A 238 -0.93 11.39 15.65
C VAL A 238 -1.00 10.31 16.72
N SER A 239 -1.10 9.04 16.31
CA SER A 239 -0.92 7.85 17.16
C SER A 239 -0.24 6.77 16.33
N CYS A 240 0.55 5.88 16.94
CA CYS A 240 1.32 4.89 16.22
C CYS A 240 1.47 3.57 16.98
N ILE A 241 1.29 2.46 16.27
CA ILE A 241 1.53 1.10 16.81
C ILE A 241 2.97 0.94 17.30
N ALA A 242 3.95 1.55 16.62
CA ALA A 242 5.34 1.54 17.06
C ALA A 242 5.56 2.28 18.40
N CYS A 243 4.69 3.24 18.73
CA CYS A 243 4.64 3.93 20.02
C CYS A 243 3.82 3.17 21.06
N GLY A 244 3.20 2.04 20.71
CA GLY A 244 2.36 1.23 21.59
C GLY A 244 0.87 1.57 21.55
N ASP A 245 0.42 2.41 20.63
CA ASP A 245 -0.99 2.67 20.39
C ASP A 245 -1.67 1.47 19.70
N PRO A 246 -3.01 1.31 19.80
CA PRO A 246 -3.72 0.19 19.16
C PRO A 246 -3.69 0.24 17.63
N GLN A 247 -3.48 1.41 17.04
CA GLN A 247 -3.47 1.64 15.60
C GLN A 247 -2.72 2.92 15.24
N CYS A 248 -2.26 3.01 13.99
CA CYS A 248 -1.67 4.22 13.45
C CYS A 248 -2.77 5.17 12.97
N ARG A 249 -2.92 6.35 13.59
CA ARG A 249 -3.91 7.34 13.19
C ARG A 249 -3.26 8.49 12.47
N PHE A 250 -3.87 8.92 11.38
CA PHE A 250 -3.42 10.04 10.58
C PHE A 250 -4.48 11.12 10.49
N VAL A 251 -4.03 12.36 10.44
CA VAL A 251 -4.84 13.52 10.08
C VAL A 251 -4.24 14.17 8.86
N MET A 252 -5.09 14.56 7.91
CA MET A 252 -4.69 15.25 6.71
C MET A 252 -5.57 16.47 6.49
N ALA A 253 -4.91 17.59 6.22
CA ALA A 253 -5.55 18.88 6.02
C ALA A 253 -4.65 19.78 5.16
N PRO A 254 -5.15 20.93 4.68
CA PRO A 254 -4.30 21.97 4.13
C PRO A 254 -3.24 22.41 5.15
N PRO A 255 -2.00 22.74 4.74
CA PRO A 255 -0.90 23.05 5.64
C PRO A 255 -1.23 24.07 6.73
N GLN A 256 -1.97 25.12 6.38
CA GLN A 256 -2.42 26.19 7.28
C GLN A 256 -3.43 25.74 8.34
N ARG A 257 -4.07 24.57 8.17
CA ARG A 257 -5.02 23.98 9.12
C ARG A 257 -4.47 22.76 9.84
N LEU A 258 -3.36 22.19 9.35
CA LEU A 258 -2.88 20.88 9.79
C LEU A 258 -2.54 20.84 11.29
N GLN A 259 -1.83 21.84 11.81
CA GLN A 259 -1.44 21.84 13.22
C GLN A 259 -2.64 21.82 14.16
N ALA A 260 -3.68 22.60 13.86
CA ALA A 260 -4.91 22.61 14.66
C ALA A 260 -5.63 21.24 14.64
N GLN A 261 -5.60 20.52 13.52
CA GLN A 261 -6.15 19.15 13.46
C GLN A 261 -5.26 18.16 14.21
N VAL A 262 -3.93 18.29 14.13
CA VAL A 262 -3.00 17.47 14.90
C VAL A 262 -3.26 17.62 16.40
N ASP A 263 -3.40 18.85 16.89
CA ASP A 263 -3.65 19.11 18.31
C ASP A 263 -5.01 18.57 18.76
N ARG A 264 -6.01 18.58 17.86
CA ARG A 264 -7.35 18.02 18.12
C ARG A 264 -7.37 16.51 18.23
N PHE A 265 -6.58 15.81 17.41
CA PHE A 265 -6.64 14.34 17.28
C PHE A 265 -5.49 13.60 17.96
N ARG A 266 -4.45 14.30 18.42
CA ARG A 266 -3.48 13.73 19.35
C ARG A 266 -4.21 13.30 20.62
N THR A 267 -4.20 12.01 20.89
CA THR A 267 -4.56 11.48 22.20
C THR A 267 -3.62 12.12 23.22
N ARG A 268 -4.14 12.99 24.08
CA ARG A 268 -3.43 13.38 25.29
C ARG A 268 -3.32 12.11 26.14
N ALA A 269 -2.13 11.52 26.17
CA ALA A 269 -1.76 10.57 27.21
C ALA A 269 -1.76 11.27 28.57
#